data_AF-A0A498QK12-F1
#
_entry.id   AF-A0A498QK12-F1
#
_cell.length_a   1.000
_cell.length_b   1.000
_cell.length_c   1.000
_cell.angle_alpha   90.00
_cell.angle_beta   90.00
_cell.angle_gamma   90.00
#
_symmetry.space_group_name_H-M   'P 1'
#
loop_
_entity.id
_entity.type
_entity.pdbx_description
1 polymer ?
#
loop_
_entity_poly.entity_id
_entity_poly.type
_entity_poly.pdbx_seq_one_letter_code
_entity_poly.pdbx_strand_id
1 'polypeptide(L)'
;MWTSTRRRNPLTGATYAWLKKTSKLVNHIYWYCFDDDFGPFLLRVCTYFPFNAQLIVNGNHWAQRQANKAGIGFTPLDNGFADCDDVAGLQAICESFGGAHIEALLIKWQQRLPQPFTEEDENLGGYYYQLALDQAEFCLTHMLDKPVSGRIFLEQVIADNLDVGRPDKVALIFGRRVHRGRKRPTPGRFRTRVFTSGVTASLHFDYKSSRGKQYHNCDARSHAMSDYADWRVSRC
;
A
#
# COMPACT_ATOMS: atom_id res chain seq x y z
N MET A 1 -3.65 -17.20 13.75
CA MET A 1 -5.04 -17.14 14.22
C MET A 1 -5.10 -16.83 15.71
N TRP A 2 -6.15 -16.22 16.24
CA TRP A 2 -6.37 -16.11 17.69
C TRP A 2 -7.33 -17.21 18.16
N THR A 3 -7.08 -17.80 19.33
CA THR A 3 -7.98 -18.76 19.98
C THR A 3 -8.18 -18.36 21.42
N SER A 4 -9.38 -18.55 21.97
CA SER A 4 -9.61 -18.36 23.40
C SER A 4 -9.13 -19.58 24.19
N THR A 5 -8.49 -19.31 25.31
CA THR A 5 -8.17 -20.29 26.36
C THR A 5 -8.70 -19.73 27.67
N ARG A 6 -9.22 -20.56 28.57
CA ARG A 6 -9.58 -20.07 29.91
C ARG A 6 -8.31 -19.88 30.72
N ARG A 7 -8.17 -18.69 31.30
CA ARG A 7 -7.19 -18.41 32.36
C ARG A 7 -7.93 -18.03 33.64
N ARG A 8 -7.25 -18.18 34.77
CA ARG A 8 -7.76 -17.83 36.09
C ARG A 8 -7.01 -16.61 36.60
N ASN A 9 -7.73 -15.61 37.08
CA ASN A 9 -7.13 -14.45 37.71
C ASN A 9 -6.48 -14.91 39.04
N PRO A 10 -5.18 -14.70 39.24
CA PRO A 10 -4.48 -15.19 40.43
C PRO A 10 -4.92 -14.49 41.72
N LEU A 11 -5.51 -13.29 41.63
CA LEU A 11 -5.97 -12.52 42.79
C LEU A 11 -7.42 -12.81 43.13
N THR A 12 -8.30 -12.87 42.13
CA THR A 12 -9.75 -12.99 42.34
C THR A 12 -10.29 -14.41 42.14
N GLY A 13 -9.48 -15.34 41.59
CA GLY A 13 -9.90 -16.71 41.28
C GLY A 13 -10.91 -16.83 40.13
N ALA A 14 -11.37 -15.71 39.56
CA ALA A 14 -12.32 -15.68 38.47
C ALA A 14 -11.69 -16.17 37.17
N THR A 15 -12.47 -16.89 36.35
CA THR A 15 -12.03 -17.34 35.02
C THR A 15 -12.33 -16.28 33.98
N TYR A 16 -11.38 -16.00 33.09
CA TYR A 16 -11.55 -15.08 31.96
C TYR A 16 -11.03 -15.70 30.66
N ALA A 17 -11.55 -15.22 29.53
CA ALA A 17 -11.09 -15.63 28.22
C ALA A 17 -9.76 -14.95 27.88
N TRP A 18 -8.74 -15.74 27.56
CA TRP A 18 -7.44 -15.27 27.12
C TRP A 18 -7.20 -15.62 25.66
N LEU A 19 -7.01 -14.60 24.82
CA LEU A 19 -6.70 -14.77 23.41
C LEU A 19 -5.22 -15.14 23.25
N LYS A 20 -4.96 -16.32 22.68
CA LYS A 20 -3.62 -16.80 22.32
C LYS A 20 -3.50 -16.92 20.81
N LYS A 21 -2.35 -16.50 20.26
CA LYS A 21 -2.02 -16.76 18.85
C LYS A 21 -1.69 -18.24 18.64
N THR A 22 -2.31 -18.86 17.65
CA THR A 22 -2.03 -20.24 17.22
C THR A 22 -1.95 -20.34 15.70
N SER A 23 -1.33 -21.40 15.21
CA SER A 23 -1.37 -21.80 13.80
C SER A 23 -2.51 -22.79 13.60
N LYS A 24 -3.60 -22.32 12.98
CA LYS A 24 -4.73 -23.14 12.55
C LYS A 24 -5.07 -22.73 11.12
N LEU A 25 -5.45 -23.71 10.31
CA LEU A 25 -6.05 -23.47 9.00
C LEU A 25 -7.44 -22.87 9.23
N VAL A 26 -7.69 -21.73 8.60
CA VAL A 26 -8.97 -21.01 8.68
C VAL A 26 -9.41 -20.63 7.27
N ASN A 27 -10.72 -20.57 7.08
CA ASN A 27 -11.27 -20.16 5.79
C ASN A 27 -11.22 -18.64 5.66
N HIS A 28 -11.06 -18.20 4.42
CA HIS A 28 -11.14 -16.81 4.03
C HIS A 28 -12.16 -16.68 2.91
N ILE A 29 -13.02 -15.67 3.00
CA ILE A 29 -13.91 -15.27 1.94
C ILE A 29 -13.26 -14.09 1.23
N TYR A 30 -13.29 -14.12 -0.11
CA TYR A 30 -12.73 -13.08 -0.98
C TYR A 30 -13.87 -12.52 -1.81
N TRP A 31 -14.14 -11.23 -1.65
CA TRP A 31 -15.08 -10.49 -2.50
C TRP A 31 -14.29 -9.60 -3.45
N TYR A 32 -14.38 -9.93 -4.74
CA TYR A 32 -13.91 -9.10 -5.82
C TYR A 32 -15.08 -8.23 -6.27
N CYS A 33 -15.00 -6.94 -5.98
CA CYS A 33 -16.09 -6.01 -6.17
C CYS A 33 -15.65 -4.85 -7.08
N PHE A 34 -16.65 -4.16 -7.66
CA PHE A 34 -16.45 -2.96 -8.44
C PHE A 34 -17.27 -1.83 -7.83
N ASP A 35 -16.59 -0.76 -7.45
CA ASP A 35 -17.20 0.43 -6.84
C ASP A 35 -17.21 1.60 -7.82
N ASP A 36 -18.25 2.43 -7.74
CA ASP A 36 -18.40 3.56 -8.66
C ASP A 36 -17.32 4.64 -8.49
N ASP A 37 -16.75 4.79 -7.30
CA ASP A 37 -15.72 5.76 -6.94
C ASP A 37 -14.31 5.19 -7.01
N PHE A 38 -14.15 3.91 -6.64
CA PHE A 38 -12.83 3.26 -6.56
C PHE A 38 -12.48 2.37 -7.75
N GLY A 39 -13.46 1.95 -8.54
CA GLY A 39 -13.28 0.87 -9.51
C GLY A 39 -13.11 -0.48 -8.81
N PRO A 40 -12.28 -1.40 -9.32
CA PRO A 40 -12.13 -2.72 -8.73
C PRO A 40 -11.40 -2.65 -7.38
N PHE A 41 -11.91 -3.39 -6.40
CA PHE A 41 -11.27 -3.58 -5.10
C PHE A 41 -11.48 -5.00 -4.59
N LEU A 42 -10.69 -5.39 -3.59
CA LEU A 42 -10.77 -6.70 -2.95
C LEU A 42 -11.01 -6.52 -1.45
N LEU A 43 -12.05 -7.18 -0.95
CA LEU A 43 -12.25 -7.38 0.48
C LEU A 43 -12.04 -8.86 0.82
N ARG A 44 -11.05 -9.15 1.66
CA ARG A 44 -10.77 -10.48 2.18
C ARG A 44 -11.13 -10.54 3.65
N VAL A 45 -12.04 -11.42 4.04
CA VAL A 45 -12.45 -11.60 5.46
C VAL A 45 -12.12 -13.00 5.94
N CYS A 46 -11.56 -13.07 7.14
CA CYS A 46 -11.36 -14.32 7.87
C CYS A 46 -12.68 -14.80 8.48
N THR A 47 -13.06 -16.06 8.29
CA THR A 47 -14.34 -16.59 8.81
C THR A 47 -14.29 -16.97 10.29
N TYR A 48 -13.20 -16.67 11.00
CA TYR A 48 -13.04 -17.05 12.40
C TYR A 48 -12.61 -15.84 13.22
N PHE A 49 -13.19 -15.74 14.42
CA PHE A 49 -13.01 -14.64 15.35
C PHE A 49 -11.52 -14.33 15.63
N PRO A 50 -11.05 -13.07 15.55
CA PRO A 50 -11.83 -11.83 15.55
C PRO A 50 -12.20 -11.32 14.14
N PHE A 51 -12.38 -12.21 13.17
CA PHE A 51 -12.87 -11.89 11.83
C PHE A 51 -12.05 -10.83 11.09
N ASN A 52 -10.73 -10.83 11.28
CA ASN A 52 -9.82 -9.89 10.62
C ASN A 52 -10.09 -9.79 9.12
N ALA A 53 -10.14 -8.56 8.63
CA ALA A 53 -10.36 -8.23 7.22
C ALA A 53 -9.11 -7.56 6.62
N GLN A 54 -8.95 -7.70 5.30
CA GLN A 54 -8.02 -6.92 4.49
C GLN A 54 -8.81 -6.29 3.35
N LEU A 55 -8.85 -4.96 3.33
CA LEU A 55 -9.37 -4.16 2.22
C LEU A 55 -8.18 -3.74 1.35
N ILE A 56 -8.22 -4.08 0.07
CA ILE A 56 -7.18 -3.77 -0.90
C ILE A 56 -7.80 -2.92 -2.01
N VAL A 57 -7.25 -1.71 -2.20
CA VAL A 57 -7.70 -0.70 -3.15
C VAL A 57 -6.53 -0.20 -3.99
N ASN A 58 -6.81 0.32 -5.18
CA ASN A 58 -5.81 0.94 -6.05
C ASN A 58 -6.13 2.44 -6.22
N GLY A 59 -5.20 3.30 -5.78
CA GLY A 59 -5.36 4.75 -5.89
C GLY A 59 -5.44 5.25 -7.33
N ASN A 60 -4.78 4.58 -8.29
CA ASN A 60 -4.87 4.95 -9.70
C ASN A 60 -6.26 4.68 -10.28
N HIS A 61 -6.89 3.55 -9.91
CA HIS A 61 -8.25 3.26 -10.36
C HIS A 61 -9.25 4.27 -9.77
N TRP A 62 -9.08 4.63 -8.48
CA TRP A 62 -9.86 5.72 -7.89
C TRP A 62 -9.65 7.03 -8.64
N ALA A 63 -8.41 7.44 -8.91
CA ALA A 63 -8.11 8.68 -9.63
C ALA A 63 -8.70 8.68 -11.04
N GLN A 64 -8.63 7.56 -11.77
CA GLN A 64 -9.26 7.40 -13.09
C GLN A 64 -10.78 7.54 -13.02
N ARG A 65 -11.44 6.98 -11.98
CA ARG A 65 -12.88 7.15 -11.77
C ARG A 65 -13.24 8.60 -11.46
N GLN A 66 -12.48 9.28 -10.62
CA GLN A 66 -12.72 10.68 -10.29
C GLN A 66 -12.45 11.62 -11.48
N ALA A 67 -11.40 11.37 -12.27
CA ALA A 67 -11.12 12.11 -13.50
C ALA A 67 -12.27 12.00 -14.50
N ASN A 68 -12.81 10.80 -14.70
CA ASN A 68 -14.01 10.59 -15.53
C ASN A 68 -15.21 11.38 -15.01
N LYS A 69 -15.45 11.41 -13.69
CA LYS A 69 -16.54 12.17 -13.08
C LYS A 69 -16.35 13.68 -13.20
N ALA A 70 -15.10 14.15 -13.19
CA ALA A 70 -14.73 15.54 -13.39
C ALA A 70 -14.74 15.95 -14.88
N GLY A 71 -14.92 15.00 -15.81
CA GLY A 71 -14.88 15.27 -17.25
C GLY A 71 -13.47 15.51 -17.80
N ILE A 72 -12.43 15.08 -17.08
CA ILE A 72 -11.04 15.19 -17.53
C ILE A 72 -10.76 14.03 -18.49
N GLY A 73 -10.42 14.35 -19.74
CA GLY A 73 -9.99 13.35 -20.72
C GLY A 73 -8.59 12.82 -20.41
N PHE A 74 -8.41 11.50 -20.53
CA PHE A 74 -7.12 10.85 -20.30
C PHE A 74 -7.02 9.53 -21.07
N THR A 75 -5.79 9.07 -21.29
CA THR A 75 -5.53 7.72 -21.82
C THR A 75 -5.17 6.78 -20.66
N PRO A 76 -5.95 5.71 -20.39
CA PRO A 76 -5.69 4.81 -19.26
C PRO A 76 -4.48 3.90 -19.51
N LEU A 77 -3.75 3.62 -18.43
CA LEU A 77 -2.87 2.45 -18.28
C LEU A 77 -3.38 1.58 -17.13
N ASP A 78 -2.97 0.30 -17.10
CA ASP A 78 -3.40 -0.66 -16.06
C ASP A 78 -3.17 -0.13 -14.63
N ASN A 79 -2.07 0.59 -14.42
CA ASN A 79 -1.69 1.22 -13.15
C ASN A 79 -1.22 2.67 -13.36
N GLY A 80 -1.93 3.47 -14.16
CA GLY A 80 -1.58 4.88 -14.31
C GLY A 80 -2.30 5.58 -15.46
N PHE A 81 -1.67 6.66 -15.93
CA PHE A 81 -2.16 7.52 -16.99
C PHE A 81 -1.08 7.65 -18.06
N ALA A 82 -1.44 7.41 -19.32
CA ALA A 82 -0.55 7.57 -20.47
C ALA A 82 -0.59 8.99 -21.05
N ASP A 83 -1.69 9.70 -20.84
CA ASP A 83 -1.88 11.10 -21.24
C ASP A 83 -3.05 11.69 -20.45
N CYS A 84 -3.11 13.02 -20.31
CA CYS A 84 -4.16 13.73 -19.59
C CYS A 84 -4.35 15.16 -20.12
N ASP A 85 -5.60 15.56 -20.38
CA ASP A 85 -5.96 16.89 -20.88
C ASP A 85 -5.75 17.99 -19.82
N ASP A 86 -5.95 17.65 -18.54
CA ASP A 86 -5.78 18.56 -17.40
C ASP A 86 -4.92 17.92 -16.31
N VAL A 87 -3.61 18.14 -16.41
CA VAL A 87 -2.63 17.64 -15.45
C VAL A 87 -2.83 18.25 -14.05
N ALA A 88 -3.19 19.54 -13.98
CA ALA A 88 -3.37 20.22 -12.70
C ALA A 88 -4.63 19.73 -11.97
N GLY A 89 -5.73 19.55 -12.71
CA GLY A 89 -6.96 18.94 -12.20
C GLY A 89 -6.75 17.50 -11.74
N LEU A 90 -6.04 16.69 -12.53
CA LEU A 90 -5.70 15.32 -12.14
C LEU A 90 -4.81 15.27 -10.88
N GLN A 91 -3.83 16.16 -10.78
CA GLN A 91 -2.98 16.24 -9.59
C GLN A 91 -3.78 16.60 -8.34
N ALA A 92 -4.71 17.58 -8.43
CA ALA A 92 -5.59 17.94 -7.32
C ALA A 92 -6.50 16.78 -6.88
N ILE A 93 -6.99 15.97 -7.83
CA ILE A 93 -7.72 14.73 -7.53
C ILE A 93 -6.83 13.78 -6.73
N CYS A 94 -5.62 13.48 -7.22
CA CYS A 94 -4.69 12.59 -6.54
C CYS A 94 -4.32 13.08 -5.13
N GLU A 95 -4.11 14.38 -4.95
CA GLU A 95 -3.80 15.00 -3.65
C GLU A 95 -4.96 14.98 -2.67
N SER A 96 -6.20 14.95 -3.17
CA SER A 96 -7.40 14.82 -2.32
C SER A 96 -7.62 13.40 -1.79
N PHE A 97 -6.97 12.39 -2.38
CA PHE A 97 -7.13 11.01 -1.96
C PHE A 97 -6.62 10.80 -0.52
N GLY A 98 -7.40 10.09 0.30
CA GLY A 98 -7.10 10.00 1.73
C GLY A 98 -7.94 8.96 2.47
N GLY A 99 -7.63 8.77 3.76
CA GLY A 99 -8.22 7.72 4.59
C GLY A 99 -9.75 7.76 4.67
N ALA A 100 -10.35 8.95 4.69
CA ALA A 100 -11.81 9.10 4.74
C ALA A 100 -12.52 8.46 3.54
N HIS A 101 -11.91 8.49 2.35
CA HIS A 101 -12.46 7.83 1.16
C HIS A 101 -12.45 6.30 1.31
N ILE A 102 -11.37 5.75 1.87
CA ILE A 102 -11.22 4.30 2.11
C ILE A 102 -12.20 3.82 3.19
N GLU A 103 -12.38 4.62 4.24
CA GLU A 103 -13.32 4.35 5.32
C GLU A 103 -14.77 4.38 4.81
N ALA A 104 -15.12 5.38 4.00
CA ALA A 104 -16.42 5.45 3.33
C ALA A 104 -16.69 4.24 2.41
N LEU A 105 -15.68 3.79 1.66
CA LEU A 105 -15.77 2.56 0.85
C LEU A 105 -16.07 1.35 1.75
N LEU A 106 -15.34 1.18 2.85
CA LEU A 106 -15.54 0.06 3.77
C LEU A 106 -16.97 0.06 4.33
N ILE A 107 -17.44 1.19 4.85
CA ILE A 107 -18.78 1.33 5.43
C ILE A 107 -19.86 1.01 4.39
N LYS A 108 -19.73 1.58 3.18
CA LYS A 108 -20.67 1.33 2.07
C LYS A 108 -20.79 -0.16 1.74
N TRP A 109 -19.68 -0.88 1.71
CA TRP A 109 -19.67 -2.29 1.30
C TRP A 109 -19.93 -3.27 2.45
N GLN A 110 -19.68 -2.89 3.71
CA GLN A 110 -20.14 -3.65 4.89
C GLN A 110 -21.67 -3.76 4.94
N GLN A 111 -22.38 -2.71 4.56
CA GLN A 111 -23.84 -2.72 4.48
C GLN A 111 -24.40 -3.59 3.33
N ARG A 112 -23.56 -3.91 2.33
CA ARG A 112 -23.96 -4.66 1.12
C ARG A 112 -23.52 -6.11 1.13
N LEU A 113 -22.39 -6.42 1.76
CA LEU A 113 -21.81 -7.76 1.79
C LEU A 113 -22.18 -8.46 3.09
N PRO A 114 -22.30 -9.80 3.08
CA PRO A 114 -22.50 -10.55 4.31
C PRO A 114 -21.34 -10.28 5.29
N GLN A 115 -21.64 -9.73 6.46
CA GLN A 115 -20.65 -9.44 7.50
C GLN A 115 -20.96 -10.22 8.80
N PRO A 116 -19.94 -10.50 9.63
CA PRO A 116 -20.09 -11.35 10.80
C PRO A 116 -20.78 -10.67 11.99
N PHE A 117 -20.97 -9.34 11.94
CA PHE A 117 -21.60 -8.56 13.00
C PHE A 117 -23.04 -8.20 12.60
N THR A 118 -23.95 -8.37 13.54
CA THR A 118 -25.33 -7.89 13.42
C THR A 118 -25.43 -6.40 13.77
N GLU A 119 -26.53 -5.75 13.41
CA GLU A 119 -26.78 -4.37 13.85
C GLU A 119 -26.79 -4.25 15.39
N GLU A 120 -27.19 -5.30 16.11
CA GLU A 120 -27.14 -5.33 17.57
C GLU A 120 -25.70 -5.36 18.10
N ASP A 121 -24.83 -6.17 17.49
CA ASP A 121 -23.40 -6.25 17.82
C ASP A 121 -22.70 -4.89 17.61
N GLU A 122 -23.06 -4.17 16.56
CA GLU A 122 -22.55 -2.83 16.29
C GLU A 122 -23.10 -1.80 17.30
N ASN A 123 -24.42 -1.67 17.39
CA ASN A 123 -25.07 -0.61 18.18
C ASN A 123 -24.92 -0.79 19.70
N LEU A 124 -25.03 -2.02 20.20
CA LEU A 124 -24.95 -2.32 21.64
C LEU A 124 -23.57 -2.82 22.06
N GLY A 125 -22.91 -3.59 21.19
CA GLY A 125 -21.61 -4.21 21.48
C GLY A 125 -20.40 -3.35 21.09
N GLY A 126 -20.59 -2.32 20.26
CA GLY A 126 -19.51 -1.47 19.78
C GLY A 126 -18.53 -2.18 18.84
N TYR A 127 -18.95 -3.28 18.20
CA TYR A 127 -18.09 -4.13 17.38
C TYR A 127 -17.99 -3.60 15.95
N TYR A 128 -17.02 -2.72 15.71
CA TYR A 128 -16.73 -2.17 14.38
C TYR A 128 -15.33 -2.55 13.89
N TYR A 129 -15.17 -2.58 12.57
CA TYR A 129 -13.83 -2.66 11.98
C TYR A 129 -13.11 -1.33 12.10
N GLN A 130 -11.99 -1.31 12.82
CA GLN A 130 -11.06 -0.19 12.81
C GLN A 130 -10.01 -0.42 11.72
N LEU A 131 -9.89 0.54 10.80
CA LEU A 131 -8.90 0.49 9.73
C LEU A 131 -7.50 0.80 10.25
N ALA A 132 -6.53 0.04 9.76
CA ALA A 132 -5.10 0.30 9.94
C ALA A 132 -4.38 -0.02 8.62
N LEU A 133 -3.40 0.80 8.26
CA LEU A 133 -2.57 0.57 7.08
C LEU A 133 -1.61 -0.60 7.36
N ASP A 134 -1.82 -1.72 6.67
CA ASP A 134 -0.91 -2.88 6.70
C ASP A 134 0.22 -2.73 5.68
N GLN A 135 -0.17 -2.36 4.45
CA GLN A 135 0.73 -2.06 3.34
C GLN A 135 0.20 -0.85 2.58
N ALA A 136 1.09 0.05 2.17
CA ALA A 136 0.79 1.17 1.29
C ALA A 136 1.86 1.29 0.21
N GLU A 137 1.44 1.37 -1.04
CA GLU A 137 2.30 1.64 -2.19
C GLU A 137 1.98 3.04 -2.72
N PHE A 138 2.96 3.93 -2.68
CA PHE A 138 2.85 5.28 -3.23
C PHE A 138 3.52 5.32 -4.58
N CYS A 139 2.90 5.99 -5.55
CA CYS A 139 3.48 6.20 -6.86
C CYS A 139 3.59 7.69 -7.18
N LEU A 140 4.73 8.12 -7.71
CA LEU A 140 4.89 9.40 -8.37
C LEU A 140 5.18 9.16 -9.84
N THR A 141 4.23 9.51 -10.70
CA THR A 141 4.36 9.40 -12.15
C THR A 141 4.68 10.75 -12.77
N HIS A 142 5.81 10.85 -13.45
CA HIS A 142 6.19 12.01 -14.25
C HIS A 142 5.88 11.74 -15.71
N MET A 143 5.08 12.62 -16.32
CA MET A 143 4.76 12.60 -17.75
C MET A 143 5.76 13.47 -18.49
N LEU A 144 6.54 12.87 -19.38
CA LEU A 144 7.59 13.57 -20.13
C LEU A 144 7.17 13.81 -21.57
N ASP A 145 7.52 14.97 -22.09
CA ASP A 145 7.16 15.44 -23.43
C ASP A 145 7.82 14.61 -24.55
N LYS A 146 9.04 14.10 -24.29
CA LYS A 146 9.84 13.37 -25.26
C LYS A 146 10.44 12.10 -24.66
N PRO A 147 10.53 11.01 -25.44
CA PRO A 147 11.13 9.76 -24.97
C PRO A 147 12.60 9.93 -24.55
N VAL A 148 13.34 10.81 -25.24
CA VAL A 148 14.75 11.09 -24.91
C VAL A 148 14.90 11.75 -23.54
N SER A 149 13.97 12.63 -23.16
CA SER A 149 13.95 13.29 -21.85
C SER A 149 13.85 12.25 -20.73
N GLY A 150 12.99 11.23 -20.90
CA GLY A 150 12.84 10.14 -19.92
C GLY A 150 14.07 9.28 -19.78
N ARG A 151 14.79 9.04 -20.88
CA ARG A 151 16.04 8.28 -20.84
C ARG A 151 17.15 9.03 -20.13
N ILE A 152 17.34 10.31 -20.46
CA ILE A 152 18.33 11.19 -19.80
C ILE A 152 18.00 11.31 -18.31
N PHE A 153 16.74 11.54 -17.98
CA PHE A 153 16.30 11.67 -16.58
C PHE A 153 16.55 10.38 -15.80
N LEU A 154 16.19 9.21 -16.35
CA LEU A 154 16.42 7.93 -15.71
C LEU A 154 17.92 7.67 -15.50
N GLU A 155 18.76 7.93 -16.50
CA GLU A 155 20.21 7.76 -16.39
C GLU A 155 20.79 8.65 -15.27
N GLN A 156 20.34 9.90 -15.18
CA GLN A 156 20.74 10.83 -14.13
C GLN A 156 20.27 10.35 -12.75
N VAL A 157 19.01 9.94 -12.62
CA VAL A 157 18.44 9.44 -11.36
C VAL A 157 19.13 8.18 -10.89
N ILE A 158 19.44 7.24 -11.80
CA ILE A 158 20.20 6.04 -11.46
C ILE A 158 21.61 6.42 -10.98
N ALA A 159 22.28 7.36 -11.65
CA ALA A 159 23.61 7.82 -11.25
C ALA A 159 23.58 8.47 -9.86
N ASP A 160 22.62 9.35 -9.60
CA ASP A 160 22.49 10.08 -8.34
C ASP A 160 22.04 9.17 -7.17
N ASN A 161 21.24 8.14 -7.46
CA ASN A 161 20.65 7.25 -6.45
C ASN A 161 21.30 5.86 -6.37
N LEU A 162 22.40 5.61 -7.10
CA LEU A 162 23.12 4.33 -7.04
C LEU A 162 23.51 3.94 -5.60
N ASP A 163 23.82 4.96 -4.79
CA ASP A 163 24.27 4.86 -3.41
C ASP A 163 23.14 5.01 -2.37
N VAL A 164 21.86 5.09 -2.78
CA VAL A 164 20.71 5.23 -1.84
C VAL A 164 20.70 4.13 -0.78
N GLY A 165 21.04 2.91 -1.17
CA GLY A 165 21.12 1.76 -0.27
C GLY A 165 22.31 1.81 0.69
N ARG A 166 23.25 2.77 0.61
CA ARG A 166 24.36 2.87 1.56
C ARG A 166 23.85 3.25 2.95
N PRO A 167 24.46 2.71 4.02
CA PRO A 167 23.96 2.93 5.37
C PRO A 167 23.85 4.40 5.79
N ASP A 168 24.72 5.28 5.28
CA ASP A 168 24.73 6.71 5.64
C ASP A 168 23.58 7.48 4.95
N LYS A 169 23.16 7.03 3.75
CA LYS A 169 22.00 7.59 3.03
C LYS A 169 20.69 7.05 3.61
N VAL A 170 20.63 5.76 3.94
CA VAL A 170 19.51 5.18 4.69
C VAL A 170 19.36 5.84 6.07
N ALA A 171 20.46 6.18 6.73
CA ALA A 171 20.42 6.93 7.98
C ALA A 171 19.74 8.31 7.82
N LEU A 172 20.02 9.00 6.72
CA LEU A 172 19.45 10.31 6.40
C LEU A 172 17.96 10.20 6.03
N ILE A 173 17.60 9.28 5.12
CA ILE A 173 16.22 9.09 4.62
C ILE A 173 15.27 8.66 5.74
N PHE A 174 15.71 7.75 6.62
CA PHE A 174 14.88 7.21 7.70
C PHE A 174 15.15 7.87 9.05
N GLY A 175 15.91 8.97 9.10
CA GLY A 175 16.24 9.71 10.33
C GLY A 175 16.86 8.86 11.43
N ARG A 176 17.66 7.85 11.08
CA ARG A 176 18.14 6.80 12.01
C ARG A 176 19.66 6.69 12.03
N ARG A 177 20.25 6.67 13.23
CA ARG A 177 21.68 6.36 13.38
C ARG A 177 21.95 4.89 13.05
N VAL A 178 22.77 4.66 12.01
CA VAL A 178 23.23 3.31 11.66
C VAL A 178 24.53 3.00 12.40
N HIS A 179 24.50 1.97 13.24
CA HIS A 179 25.64 1.50 14.01
C HIS A 179 26.31 0.34 13.27
N ARG A 180 27.56 0.54 12.82
CA ARG A 180 28.40 -0.49 12.17
C ARG A 180 29.38 -1.16 13.15
N GLY A 181 29.26 -0.89 14.45
CA GLY A 181 30.17 -1.39 15.48
C GLY A 181 29.95 -2.86 15.84
N ARG A 182 30.96 -3.48 16.47
CA ARG A 182 30.96 -4.89 16.89
C ARG A 182 29.90 -5.22 17.96
N LYS A 183 29.52 -4.25 18.80
CA LYS A 183 28.43 -4.39 19.79
C LYS A 183 27.18 -3.68 19.27
N ARG A 184 26.07 -4.42 19.15
CA ARG A 184 24.75 -3.94 18.69
C ARG A 184 24.77 -3.28 17.29
N PRO A 185 25.23 -3.98 16.25
CA PRO A 185 25.12 -3.46 14.88
C PRO A 185 23.65 -3.28 14.49
N THR A 186 23.34 -2.29 13.66
CA THR A 186 21.98 -2.09 13.15
C THR A 186 21.58 -3.29 12.27
N PRO A 187 20.55 -4.06 12.64
CA PRO A 187 20.14 -5.23 11.86
C PRO A 187 19.44 -4.80 10.57
N GLY A 188 19.83 -5.41 9.45
CA GLY A 188 19.24 -5.18 8.12
C GLY A 188 20.25 -5.43 7.00
N ARG A 189 19.75 -5.76 5.79
CA ARG A 189 20.56 -5.72 4.57
C ARG A 189 20.38 -4.35 3.92
N PHE A 190 21.49 -3.67 3.66
CA PHE A 190 21.58 -2.39 2.98
C PHE A 190 21.97 -2.69 1.53
N ARG A 191 21.05 -2.55 0.58
CA ARG A 191 21.30 -2.97 -0.81
C ARG A 191 20.55 -2.10 -1.80
N THR A 192 21.29 -1.53 -2.75
CA THR A 192 20.77 -1.05 -4.04
C THR A 192 20.99 -2.13 -5.08
N ARG A 193 20.05 -2.31 -6.02
CA ARG A 193 20.24 -3.14 -7.21
C ARG A 193 19.82 -2.34 -8.43
N VAL A 194 20.63 -2.40 -9.47
CA VAL A 194 20.23 -1.99 -10.81
C VAL A 194 19.92 -3.28 -11.56
N PHE A 195 18.69 -3.39 -12.08
CA PHE A 195 18.30 -4.45 -13.00
C PHE A 195 18.22 -3.87 -14.40
N THR A 196 18.74 -4.61 -15.37
CA THR A 196 18.68 -4.23 -16.78
C THR A 196 17.94 -5.34 -17.52
N SER A 197 16.80 -5.03 -18.11
CA SER A 197 16.05 -5.93 -18.99
C SER A 197 16.03 -5.31 -20.39
N GLY A 198 16.84 -5.85 -21.31
CA GLY A 198 17.07 -5.23 -22.61
C GLY A 198 17.69 -3.84 -22.47
N VAL A 199 17.00 -2.80 -22.98
CA VAL A 199 17.42 -1.39 -22.91
C VAL A 199 16.80 -0.61 -21.74
N THR A 200 15.93 -1.23 -20.94
CA THR A 200 15.26 -0.58 -19.81
C THR A 200 15.98 -0.92 -18.52
N ALA A 201 16.53 0.11 -17.87
CA ALA A 201 17.11 0.00 -16.54
C ALA A 201 16.04 0.28 -15.47
N SER A 202 16.13 -0.42 -14.36
CA SER A 202 15.30 -0.18 -13.17
C SER A 202 16.18 -0.16 -11.93
N LEU A 203 15.91 0.80 -11.04
CA LEU A 203 16.59 0.94 -9.76
C LEU A 203 15.69 0.38 -8.67
N HIS A 204 16.23 -0.54 -7.88
CA HIS A 204 15.54 -1.11 -6.73
C HIS A 204 16.36 -0.84 -5.47
N PHE A 205 15.72 -0.33 -4.42
CA PHE A 205 16.31 -0.25 -3.10
C PHE A 205 15.42 -0.97 -2.08
N ASP A 206 16.04 -1.74 -1.19
CA ASP A 206 15.34 -2.45 -0.12
C ASP A 206 15.93 -2.01 1.23
N TYR A 207 15.05 -1.63 2.18
CA TYR A 207 15.42 -1.48 3.57
C TYR A 207 14.32 -2.02 4.49
N LYS A 208 14.60 -3.13 5.18
CA LYS A 208 13.64 -3.86 6.03
C LYS A 208 12.34 -4.21 5.28
N SER A 209 11.23 -3.60 5.68
CA SER A 209 9.88 -3.78 5.13
C SER A 209 9.50 -2.68 4.13
N SER A 210 10.44 -1.77 3.82
CA SER A 210 10.30 -0.73 2.81
C SER A 210 11.07 -1.13 1.55
N ARG A 211 10.44 -0.92 0.39
CA ARG A 211 11.05 -1.15 -0.92
C ARG A 211 10.73 0.04 -1.82
N GLY A 212 11.72 0.52 -2.55
CA GLY A 212 11.51 1.46 -3.64
C GLY A 212 11.88 0.84 -4.97
N LYS A 213 11.11 1.17 -6.00
CA LYS A 213 11.35 0.75 -7.37
C LYS A 213 11.15 1.96 -8.28
N GLN A 214 12.17 2.28 -9.06
CA GLN A 214 12.09 3.30 -10.10
C GLN A 214 12.34 2.63 -11.43
N TYR A 215 11.44 2.90 -12.38
CA TYR A 215 11.59 2.42 -13.74
C TYR A 215 10.97 3.42 -14.72
N HIS A 216 11.51 3.42 -15.93
CA HIS A 216 10.95 4.16 -17.05
C HIS A 216 10.06 3.22 -17.85
N ASN A 217 8.79 3.57 -18.00
CA ASN A 217 7.89 2.86 -18.90
C ASN A 217 7.85 3.61 -20.24
N CYS A 218 8.38 2.97 -21.27
CA CYS A 218 8.38 3.49 -22.63
C CYS A 218 7.66 2.51 -23.55
N ASP A 219 6.33 2.54 -23.49
CA ASP A 219 5.48 2.01 -24.55
C ASP A 219 5.25 3.09 -25.60
N ALA A 220 4.95 2.69 -26.84
CA ALA A 220 4.93 3.54 -28.04
C ALA A 220 4.01 4.79 -28.01
N ARG A 221 3.28 5.02 -26.90
CA ARG A 221 2.33 6.13 -26.70
C ARG A 221 2.46 6.83 -25.34
N SER A 222 3.43 6.48 -24.49
CA SER A 222 3.58 7.08 -23.16
C SER A 222 5.04 7.12 -22.72
N HIS A 223 5.48 8.27 -22.21
CA HIS A 223 6.80 8.47 -21.59
C HIS A 223 6.60 8.77 -20.11
N ALA A 224 6.17 7.75 -19.40
CA ALA A 224 5.85 7.84 -17.98
C ALA A 224 7.02 7.25 -17.18
N MET A 225 7.59 8.06 -16.29
CA MET A 225 8.48 7.55 -15.26
C MET A 225 7.70 7.41 -13.97
N SER A 226 7.69 6.20 -13.40
CA SER A 226 7.02 5.95 -12.13
C SER A 226 8.02 5.56 -11.05
N ASP A 227 8.01 6.32 -9.96
CA ASP A 227 8.66 5.94 -8.71
C ASP A 227 7.63 5.27 -7.81
N TYR A 228 7.90 4.05 -7.37
CA TYR A 228 7.04 3.29 -6.46
C TYR A 228 7.75 3.09 -5.13
N ALA A 229 7.10 3.53 -4.04
CA ALA A 229 7.54 3.26 -2.68
C ALA A 229 6.51 2.37 -1.96
N ASP A 230 6.90 1.13 -1.67
CA ASP A 230 6.13 0.16 -0.90
C ASP A 230 6.58 0.19 0.57
N TRP A 231 5.62 0.38 1.46
CA TRP A 231 5.81 0.39 2.90
C TRP A 231 4.91 -0.66 3.52
N ARG A 232 5.51 -1.67 4.17
CA ARG A 232 4.78 -2.56 5.08
C ARG A 232 4.99 -2.13 6.53
N VAL A 233 3.89 -1.91 7.23
CA VAL A 233 3.90 -1.61 8.66
C VAL A 233 4.04 -2.93 9.42
N SER A 234 5.26 -3.24 9.88
CA SER A 234 5.43 -4.33 10.83
C SER A 234 4.80 -3.91 12.16
N ARG A 235 3.71 -4.57 12.58
CA ARG A 235 3.20 -4.42 13.96
C ARG A 235 4.35 -4.76 14.92
N CYS A 236 4.79 -3.76 15.70
CA CYS A 236 5.67 -3.95 16.85
C CYS A 236 4.98 -4.84 17.90
#